data_AF-A0A6J1SU52-F1
#
_entry.id   AF-A0A6J1SU52-F1
#
_cell.length_a   1.000
_cell.length_b   1.000
_cell.length_c   1.000
_cell.angle_alpha   90.00
_cell.angle_beta   90.00
_cell.angle_gamma   90.00
#
_symmetry.space_group_name_H-M   'P 1'
#
loop_
_entity.id
_entity.type
_entity.pdbx_description
1 polymer ?
#
loop_
_entity_poly.entity_id
_entity_poly.type
_entity_poly.pdbx_seq_one_letter_code
_entity_poly.pdbx_strand_id
1 'polypeptide(L)'
;MSKQERFCFCRLEAKGFMIMCDGCRIWFHGRCVKMSKKSSEAIEFWYCMWCNLYRDSAKSVIEEQEKIREDILKIKGELEHLKVAIKMNTGGLTSSTDSHASSDPSEQSLDQELIIVKKNLEKLKEENLVYQKNHADILTRVDSLKRELVSKQKELNSIEVNFKNYQEESLSSKRRIFKKKNNFLRKTSMKNLIRLTVKLVL
;
A
#
# COMPACT_ATOMS: atom_id res chain seq x y z
N MET A 1 -22.65 -11.79 24.56
CA MET A 1 -21.21 -11.49 24.70
C MET A 1 -20.86 -10.42 23.69
N SER A 2 -20.70 -9.17 24.13
CA SER A 2 -20.36 -8.05 23.24
C SER A 2 -18.91 -8.20 22.76
N LYS A 3 -18.73 -8.15 21.44
CA LYS A 3 -17.41 -8.24 20.79
C LYS A 3 -16.65 -6.95 21.08
N GLN A 4 -15.76 -6.96 22.09
CA GLN A 4 -14.92 -5.79 22.37
C GLN A 4 -13.92 -5.59 21.24
N GLU A 5 -13.94 -4.41 20.63
CA GLU A 5 -12.95 -3.99 19.64
C GLU A 5 -11.59 -3.81 20.34
N ARG A 6 -10.60 -4.62 19.93
CA ARG A 6 -9.24 -4.57 20.45
C ARG A 6 -8.39 -3.67 19.58
N PHE A 7 -7.96 -2.55 20.15
CA PHE A 7 -7.04 -1.60 19.52
C PHE A 7 -5.62 -1.83 20.02
N CYS A 8 -4.67 -1.13 19.40
CA CYS A 8 -3.26 -1.18 19.74
C CYS A 8 -2.67 -2.60 19.65
N PHE A 9 -1.36 -2.72 19.77
CA PHE A 9 -0.71 -4.02 19.79
C PHE A 9 -0.80 -4.72 21.15
N CYS A 10 -1.04 -3.96 22.22
CA CYS A 10 -1.28 -4.52 23.55
C CYS A 10 -2.65 -5.20 23.68
N ARG A 11 -3.53 -5.06 22.67
CA ARG A 11 -4.87 -5.68 22.61
C ARG A 11 -5.80 -5.30 23.77
N LEU A 12 -5.51 -4.18 24.43
CA LEU A 12 -6.33 -3.62 25.50
C LEU A 12 -7.39 -2.66 24.95
N GLU A 13 -8.37 -2.35 25.80
CA GLU A 13 -9.45 -1.40 25.51
C GLU A 13 -8.93 0.03 25.24
N ALA A 14 -9.75 0.84 24.58
CA ALA A 14 -9.46 2.26 24.39
C ALA A 14 -9.52 3.02 25.73
N LYS A 15 -8.35 3.35 26.29
CA LYS A 15 -8.22 4.06 27.57
C LYS A 15 -7.13 5.13 27.50
N GLY A 16 -7.45 6.33 27.98
CA GLY A 16 -6.53 7.46 28.00
C GLY A 16 -6.23 8.02 26.60
N PHE A 17 -5.10 8.70 26.47
CA PHE A 17 -4.65 9.29 25.21
C PHE A 17 -4.27 8.20 24.19
N MET A 18 -4.84 8.30 22.99
CA MET A 18 -4.54 7.43 21.86
C MET A 18 -4.25 8.24 20.60
N ILE A 19 -3.44 7.68 19.72
CA ILE A 19 -3.06 8.25 18.42
C ILE A 19 -3.33 7.22 17.32
N MET A 20 -3.85 7.68 16.17
CA MET A 20 -4.08 6.83 15.01
C MET A 20 -2.86 6.84 14.09
N CYS A 21 -2.46 5.68 13.58
CA CYS A 21 -1.45 5.59 12.53
C CYS A 21 -2.04 6.00 11.17
N ASP A 22 -1.39 6.92 10.45
CA ASP A 22 -1.82 7.36 9.11
C ASP A 22 -1.63 6.30 8.03
N GLY A 23 -0.75 5.32 8.27
CA GLY A 23 -0.52 4.19 7.37
C GLY A 23 -1.60 3.11 7.49
N CYS A 24 -1.74 2.49 8.66
CA CYS A 24 -2.64 1.34 8.86
C CYS A 24 -4.00 1.70 9.47
N ARG A 25 -4.23 2.97 9.83
CA ARG A 25 -5.48 3.47 10.45
C ARG A 25 -5.85 2.79 11.79
N ILE A 26 -4.90 2.07 12.41
CA ILE A 26 -5.07 1.47 13.74
C ILE A 26 -4.77 2.50 14.82
N TRP A 27 -5.55 2.47 15.91
CA TRP A 27 -5.34 3.29 17.11
C TRP A 27 -4.35 2.67 18.08
N PHE A 28 -3.46 3.48 18.64
CA PHE A 28 -2.43 3.09 19.59
C PHE A 28 -2.49 3.94 20.85
N HIS A 29 -2.28 3.34 22.02
CA HIS A 29 -2.13 4.13 23.25
C HIS A 29 -0.83 4.93 23.18
N GLY A 30 -0.88 6.21 23.51
CA GLY A 30 0.31 7.05 23.50
C GLY A 30 1.45 6.45 24.35
N ARG A 31 1.12 5.87 25.50
CA ARG A 31 2.10 5.15 26.35
C ARG A 31 2.73 3.95 25.63
N CYS A 32 1.96 3.16 24.88
CA CYS A 32 2.46 2.00 24.16
C CYS A 32 3.45 2.39 23.05
N VAL A 33 3.30 3.58 22.47
CA VAL A 33 4.15 4.07 21.37
C VAL A 33 5.06 5.24 21.78
N LYS A 34 5.22 5.47 23.09
CA LYS A 34 6.02 6.57 23.67
C LYS A 34 5.66 7.96 23.10
N MET A 35 4.39 8.16 22.78
CA MET A 35 3.84 9.43 22.30
C MET A 35 3.04 10.13 23.39
N SER A 36 3.32 11.41 23.64
CA SER A 36 2.53 12.25 24.54
C SER A 36 1.53 13.08 23.73
N LYS A 37 0.42 13.50 24.37
CA LYS A 37 -0.59 14.36 23.72
C LYS A 37 0.04 15.65 23.18
N LYS A 38 0.87 16.31 24.00
CA LYS A 38 1.59 17.54 23.62
C LYS A 38 2.51 17.32 22.42
N SER A 39 3.22 16.19 22.37
CA SER A 39 4.08 15.84 21.24
C SER A 39 3.26 15.57 19.97
N SER A 40 2.10 14.93 20.09
CA SER A 40 1.24 14.64 18.93
C SER A 40 0.62 15.88 18.30
N GLU A 41 0.41 16.96 19.06
CA GLU A 41 -0.15 18.22 18.55
C GLU A 41 0.78 18.90 17.52
N ALA A 42 2.08 18.59 17.54
CA ALA A 42 3.06 19.12 16.59
C ALA A 42 3.29 18.23 15.36
N ILE A 43 2.60 17.09 15.26
CA ILE A 43 2.81 16.09 14.21
C ILE A 43 1.62 16.10 13.26
N GLU A 44 1.86 16.40 11.99
CA GLU A 44 0.82 16.36 10.95
C GLU A 44 0.44 14.92 10.55
N PHE A 45 1.45 14.04 10.43
CA PHE A 45 1.27 12.62 10.13
C PHE A 45 2.13 11.75 11.05
N TRP A 46 1.52 10.74 11.66
CA TRP A 46 2.21 9.79 12.53
C TRP A 46 2.07 8.35 12.03
N TYR A 47 3.20 7.64 11.99
CA TYR A 47 3.26 6.24 11.56
C TYR A 47 3.74 5.35 12.70
N CYS A 48 3.07 4.21 12.88
CA CYS A 48 3.51 3.20 13.86
C CYS A 48 4.79 2.51 13.40
N MET A 49 5.46 1.82 14.33
CA MET A 49 6.72 1.11 14.08
C MET A 49 6.66 0.18 12.87
N TRP A 50 5.58 -0.59 12.70
CA TRP A 50 5.43 -1.50 11.55
C TRP A 50 5.31 -0.75 10.22
N CYS A 51 4.58 0.37 10.19
CA CYS A 51 4.45 1.16 8.97
C CYS A 51 5.77 1.84 8.59
N ASN A 52 6.57 2.29 9.57
CA ASN A 52 7.91 2.81 9.31
C ASN A 52 8.84 1.70 8.79
N LEU A 53 8.90 0.55 9.48
CA LEU A 53 9.72 -0.59 9.04
C LEU A 53 9.38 -1.05 7.61
N TYR A 54 8.09 -1.13 7.28
CA TYR A 54 7.66 -1.49 5.93
C TYR A 54 8.12 -0.47 4.89
N ARG A 55 7.99 0.83 5.18
CA ARG A 55 8.44 1.91 4.28
C ARG A 55 9.94 1.86 4.06
N ASP A 56 10.72 1.70 5.13
CA ASP A 56 12.17 1.65 5.07
C ASP A 56 12.65 0.42 4.30
N SER A 57 12.04 -0.74 4.55
CA SER A 57 12.33 -1.97 3.82
C SER A 57 11.97 -1.87 2.33
N ALA A 58 10.83 -1.27 2.00
CA ALA A 58 10.43 -1.06 0.61
C ALA A 58 11.42 -0.13 -0.10
N LYS A 59 11.88 0.93 0.58
CA LYS A 59 12.88 1.85 0.05
C LYS A 59 14.21 1.15 -0.24
N SER A 60 14.73 0.37 0.71
CA SER A 60 16.01 -0.33 0.52
C SER A 60 15.95 -1.36 -0.62
N VAL A 61 14.82 -2.04 -0.79
CA VAL A 61 14.64 -3.00 -1.90
C VAL A 61 14.64 -2.29 -3.26
N ILE A 62 13.99 -1.13 -3.37
CA ILE A 62 13.96 -0.36 -4.61
C ILE A 62 15.36 0.16 -4.96
N GLU A 63 16.08 0.70 -3.98
CA GLU A 63 17.46 1.19 -4.17
C GLU A 63 18.41 0.08 -4.61
N GLU A 64 18.34 -1.09 -3.99
CA GLU A 64 19.16 -2.25 -4.38
C GLU A 64 18.78 -2.76 -5.78
N GLN A 65 17.49 -2.79 -6.14
CA GLN A 65 17.06 -3.20 -7.48
C GLN A 65 17.60 -2.30 -8.58
N GLU A 66 17.61 -0.98 -8.39
CA GLU A 66 18.18 -0.06 -9.38
C GLU A 66 19.70 -0.23 -9.49
N LYS A 67 20.40 -0.46 -8.38
CA LYS A 67 21.85 -0.75 -8.41
C LYS A 67 22.14 -2.05 -9.17
N ILE A 68 21.42 -3.12 -8.88
CA ILE A 68 21.54 -4.40 -9.59
C ILE A 68 21.26 -4.21 -11.09
N ARG A 69 20.28 -3.37 -11.44
CA ARG A 69 19.94 -3.07 -12.83
C ARG A 69 21.10 -2.40 -13.58
N GLU A 70 21.73 -1.42 -12.95
CA GLU A 70 22.92 -0.75 -13.50
C GLU A 70 24.10 -1.73 -13.66
N ASP A 71 24.36 -2.57 -12.65
CA ASP A 71 25.40 -3.60 -12.72
C ASP A 71 25.14 -4.60 -13.87
N ILE A 72 23.89 -5.02 -14.08
CA ILE A 72 23.51 -5.87 -15.22
C ILE A 72 23.80 -5.19 -16.57
N LEU A 73 23.51 -3.89 -16.69
CA LEU A 73 23.79 -3.14 -17.92
C LEU A 73 25.29 -3.07 -18.21
N LYS A 74 26.10 -2.84 -17.17
CA LYS A 74 27.56 -2.81 -17.28
C LYS A 74 28.13 -4.17 -17.72
N ILE A 75 27.73 -5.25 -17.05
CA ILE A 75 28.17 -6.62 -17.38
C ILE A 75 27.77 -6.99 -18.82
N LYS A 76 26.56 -6.61 -19.26
CA LYS A 76 26.13 -6.83 -20.65
C LYS A 76 27.06 -6.13 -21.64
N GLY A 77 27.45 -4.88 -21.37
CA GLY A 77 28.41 -4.15 -22.19
C GLY A 77 29.76 -4.85 -22.29
N GLU A 78 30.34 -5.25 -21.15
CA GLU A 78 31.61 -5.99 -21.08
C GLU A 78 31.54 -7.32 -21.85
N LEU A 79 30.43 -8.04 -21.73
CA LEU A 79 30.20 -9.29 -22.45
C LEU A 79 30.15 -9.09 -23.97
N GLU A 80 29.51 -8.03 -24.46
CA GLU A 80 29.49 -7.74 -25.89
C GLU A 80 30.89 -7.39 -26.42
N HIS A 81 31.68 -6.61 -25.67
CA HIS A 81 33.08 -6.35 -26.04
C HIS A 81 33.91 -7.63 -26.10
N LEU A 82 33.74 -8.53 -25.13
CA LEU A 82 34.46 -9.79 -25.09
C LEU A 82 34.06 -10.71 -26.25
N LYS A 83 32.76 -10.79 -26.59
CA LYS A 83 32.28 -11.54 -27.76
C LYS A 83 32.91 -11.04 -29.06
N VAL A 84 33.01 -9.72 -29.24
CA VAL A 84 33.65 -9.13 -30.44
C VAL A 84 35.14 -9.47 -30.47
N ALA A 85 35.85 -9.33 -29.36
CA ALA A 85 37.27 -9.66 -29.26
C ALA A 85 37.55 -11.14 -29.57
N ILE A 86 36.74 -12.06 -29.03
CA ILE A 86 36.84 -13.50 -29.33
C ILE A 86 36.60 -13.74 -30.83
N LYS A 87 35.56 -13.14 -31.42
CA LYS A 87 35.25 -13.31 -32.84
C LYS A 87 36.38 -12.83 -33.75
N MET A 88 37.09 -11.76 -33.36
CA MET A 88 38.26 -11.25 -34.08
C MET A 88 39.47 -12.18 -33.97
N ASN A 89 39.66 -12.85 -32.82
CA ASN A 89 40.75 -13.80 -32.61
C ASN A 89 40.48 -15.20 -33.20
N THR A 90 39.22 -15.63 -33.32
CA THR A 90 38.83 -16.91 -33.93
C THR A 90 38.65 -16.84 -35.45
N GLY A 91 38.65 -15.64 -36.03
CA GLY A 91 38.45 -15.39 -37.48
C GLY A 91 39.65 -15.73 -38.37
N GLY A 92 40.67 -16.41 -37.85
CA GLY A 92 41.92 -16.72 -38.57
C GLY A 92 42.32 -18.20 -38.60
N LEU A 93 41.46 -19.14 -38.22
CA LEU A 93 41.75 -20.58 -38.28
C LEU A 93 40.77 -21.31 -39.21
N THR A 94 40.94 -21.08 -40.51
CA THR A 94 40.46 -21.99 -41.55
C THR A 94 41.64 -22.42 -42.40
N SER A 95 42.46 -23.33 -41.89
CA SER A 95 43.12 -24.36 -42.71
C SER A 95 43.85 -25.35 -41.80
N SER A 96 43.50 -26.62 -42.00
CA SER A 96 44.18 -27.87 -41.67
C SER A 96 45.59 -27.79 -41.08
N THR A 97 45.84 -28.50 -39.97
CA THR A 97 46.80 -29.62 -39.90
C THR A 97 46.73 -30.33 -38.55
N ASP A 98 47.20 -31.56 -38.59
CA ASP A 98 47.05 -32.69 -37.68
C ASP A 98 47.37 -32.47 -36.19
N SER A 99 46.80 -33.40 -35.41
CA SER A 99 47.03 -33.71 -34.00
C SER A 99 48.43 -33.41 -33.45
N HIS A 100 48.49 -32.72 -32.31
CA HIS A 100 49.29 -33.16 -31.16
C HIS A 100 48.63 -32.74 -29.84
N ALA A 101 48.28 -33.75 -29.04
CA ALA A 101 47.85 -33.60 -27.66
C ALA A 101 49.10 -33.31 -26.80
N SER A 102 49.36 -32.04 -26.53
CA SER A 102 50.23 -31.61 -25.45
C SER A 102 49.34 -31.07 -24.34
N SER A 103 49.06 -31.92 -23.34
CA SER A 103 48.28 -31.58 -22.16
C SER A 103 49.11 -30.65 -21.26
N ASP A 104 48.97 -29.33 -21.45
CA ASP A 104 49.51 -28.34 -20.52
C ASP A 104 48.68 -28.40 -19.21
N PRO A 105 49.30 -28.63 -18.03
CA PRO A 105 48.59 -28.70 -16.75
C PRO A 105 47.78 -27.43 -16.41
N SER A 106 48.14 -26.28 -16.99
CA SER A 106 47.43 -25.01 -16.81
C SER A 106 46.08 -24.96 -17.53
N GLU A 107 45.93 -25.67 -18.65
CA GLU A 107 44.74 -25.68 -19.51
C GLU A 107 43.63 -26.57 -18.90
N GLN A 108 43.99 -27.67 -18.22
CA GLN A 108 43.06 -28.52 -17.47
C GLN A 108 42.42 -27.83 -16.26
N SER A 109 43.11 -26.84 -15.67
CA SER A 109 42.60 -26.05 -14.54
C SER A 109 41.51 -25.07 -14.97
N LEU A 110 41.67 -24.44 -16.15
CA LEU A 110 40.70 -23.52 -16.73
C LEU A 110 39.41 -24.23 -17.16
N ASP A 111 39.51 -25.47 -17.67
CA ASP A 111 38.34 -26.30 -17.99
C ASP A 111 37.50 -26.64 -16.75
N GLN A 112 38.15 -26.90 -15.61
CA GLN A 112 37.45 -27.14 -14.35
C GLN A 112 36.73 -25.89 -13.84
N GLU A 113 37.36 -24.72 -13.91
CA GLU A 113 36.72 -23.44 -13.56
C GLU A 113 35.50 -23.15 -14.44
N LEU A 114 35.60 -23.41 -15.75
CA LEU A 114 34.49 -23.22 -16.69
C LEU A 114 33.29 -24.13 -16.37
N ILE A 115 33.54 -25.38 -15.96
CA ILE A 115 32.48 -26.31 -15.52
C ILE A 115 31.77 -25.78 -14.26
N ILE A 116 32.53 -25.27 -13.29
CA ILE A 116 31.98 -24.70 -12.05
C ILE A 116 31.11 -23.47 -12.36
N VAL A 117 31.61 -22.56 -13.21
CA VAL A 117 30.86 -21.36 -13.62
C VAL A 117 29.57 -21.73 -14.36
N LYS A 118 29.61 -22.71 -15.28
CA LYS A 118 28.40 -23.20 -15.97
C LYS A 118 27.38 -23.77 -14.99
N LYS A 119 27.81 -24.56 -14.02
CA LYS A 119 26.92 -25.12 -12.98
C LYS A 119 26.29 -24.02 -12.13
N ASN A 120 27.07 -23.03 -11.71
CA ASN A 120 26.57 -21.89 -10.95
C ASN A 120 25.58 -21.05 -11.78
N LEU A 121 25.84 -20.88 -13.08
CA LEU A 121 24.95 -20.16 -13.99
C LEU A 121 23.61 -20.88 -14.15
N GLU A 122 23.59 -22.20 -14.32
CA GLU A 122 22.34 -22.96 -14.40
C GLU A 122 21.55 -22.87 -13.08
N LYS A 123 22.22 -23.01 -11.93
CA LYS A 123 21.57 -22.82 -10.63
C LYS A 123 20.95 -21.42 -10.49
N LEU A 124 21.67 -20.37 -10.88
CA LEU A 124 21.17 -19.00 -10.86
C LEU A 124 19.98 -18.80 -11.80
N LYS A 125 19.95 -19.46 -12.96
CA LYS A 125 18.80 -19.42 -13.88
C LYS A 125 17.56 -20.05 -13.26
N GLU A 126 17.72 -21.20 -12.60
CA GLU A 126 16.62 -21.88 -11.90
C GLU A 126 16.06 -21.00 -10.78
N GLU A 127 16.93 -20.42 -9.94
CA GLU A 127 16.53 -19.49 -8.88
C GLU A 127 15.79 -18.27 -9.46
N ASN A 128 16.30 -17.68 -10.55
CA ASN A 128 15.66 -16.54 -11.21
C ASN A 128 14.26 -16.88 -11.74
N LEU A 129 14.07 -18.08 -12.31
CA LEU A 129 12.77 -18.53 -12.79
C LEU A 129 11.74 -18.62 -11.65
N VAL A 130 12.16 -19.10 -10.47
CA VAL A 130 11.31 -19.13 -9.26
C VAL A 130 10.94 -17.70 -8.83
N TYR A 131 11.89 -16.77 -8.81
CA TYR A 131 11.62 -15.36 -8.50
C TYR A 131 10.63 -14.73 -9.48
N GLN A 132 10.79 -14.97 -10.78
CA GLN A 132 9.88 -14.45 -11.81
C GLN A 132 8.46 -14.99 -11.64
N LYS A 133 8.31 -16.28 -11.33
CA LYS A 133 7.00 -16.88 -11.06
C LYS A 133 6.34 -16.26 -9.83
N ASN A 134 7.07 -16.17 -8.72
CA ASN A 134 6.56 -15.55 -7.49
C ASN A 134 6.15 -14.09 -7.72
N HIS A 135 6.92 -13.34 -8.51
CA HIS A 135 6.59 -11.97 -8.87
C HIS A 135 5.29 -11.87 -9.69
N ALA A 136 5.09 -12.76 -10.66
CA ALA A 136 3.85 -12.82 -11.45
C ALA A 136 2.62 -13.12 -10.56
N ASP A 137 2.76 -14.02 -9.59
CA ASP A 137 1.70 -14.32 -8.62
C ASP A 137 1.37 -13.09 -7.74
N ILE A 138 2.40 -12.38 -7.27
CA ILE A 138 2.25 -11.13 -6.51
C ILE A 138 1.50 -10.08 -7.33
N LEU A 139 1.91 -9.84 -8.59
CA LEU A 139 1.26 -8.88 -9.48
C LEU A 139 -0.21 -9.21 -9.69
N THR A 140 -0.52 -10.49 -9.92
CA THR A 140 -1.91 -10.97 -10.08
C THR A 140 -2.74 -10.68 -8.82
N ARG A 141 -2.16 -10.90 -7.63
CA ARG A 141 -2.83 -10.58 -6.36
C ARG A 141 -3.03 -9.08 -6.17
N VAL A 142 -2.04 -8.27 -6.51
CA VAL A 142 -2.12 -6.80 -6.46
C VAL A 142 -3.25 -6.30 -7.35
N ASP A 143 -3.39 -6.83 -8.57
CA ASP A 143 -4.45 -6.41 -9.49
C ASP A 143 -5.85 -6.84 -9.01
N SER A 144 -5.96 -8.02 -8.40
CA SER A 144 -7.19 -8.45 -7.72
C SER A 144 -7.57 -7.49 -6.59
N LEU A 145 -6.62 -7.11 -5.74
CA LEU A 145 -6.85 -6.19 -4.63
C LEU A 145 -7.22 -4.78 -5.11
N LYS A 146 -6.59 -4.30 -6.20
CA LYS A 146 -6.96 -3.01 -6.82
C LYS A 146 -8.43 -3.01 -7.29
N ARG A 147 -8.88 -4.08 -7.93
CA ARG A 147 -10.29 -4.22 -8.35
C ARG A 147 -11.25 -4.20 -7.15
N GLU A 148 -10.90 -4.92 -6.09
CA GLU A 148 -11.68 -4.95 -4.85
C GLU A 148 -11.76 -3.55 -4.20
N LEU A 149 -10.64 -2.83 -4.13
CA LEU A 149 -10.56 -1.47 -3.62
C LEU A 149 -11.48 -0.52 -4.39
N VAL A 150 -11.47 -0.58 -5.72
CA VAL A 150 -12.35 0.25 -6.56
C VAL A 150 -13.83 -0.08 -6.30
N SER A 151 -14.17 -1.37 -6.13
CA SER A 151 -15.54 -1.77 -5.76
C SER A 151 -15.95 -1.17 -4.43
N LYS A 152 -15.09 -1.27 -3.41
CA LYS A 152 -15.36 -0.73 -2.07
C LYS A 152 -15.48 0.80 -2.07
N GLN A 153 -14.70 1.49 -2.89
CA GLN A 153 -14.84 2.94 -3.04
C GLN A 153 -16.21 3.32 -3.62
N LYS A 154 -16.75 2.55 -4.57
CA LYS A 154 -18.10 2.79 -5.11
C LYS A 154 -19.19 2.58 -4.05
N GLU A 155 -19.08 1.51 -3.25
CA GLU A 155 -19.98 1.26 -2.12
C GLU A 155 -19.94 2.43 -1.12
N LEU A 156 -18.75 2.90 -0.76
CA LEU A 156 -18.57 4.03 0.17
C LEU A 156 -19.23 5.31 -0.38
N ASN A 157 -18.99 5.64 -1.65
CA ASN A 157 -19.59 6.82 -2.27
C ASN A 157 -21.13 6.74 -2.30
N SER A 158 -21.69 5.55 -2.54
CA SER A 158 -23.15 5.35 -2.49
C SER A 158 -23.71 5.59 -1.08
N ILE A 159 -23.02 5.08 -0.06
CA ILE A 159 -23.40 5.30 1.35
C ILE A 159 -23.34 6.80 1.70
N GLU A 160 -22.31 7.51 1.26
CA GLU A 160 -22.18 8.96 1.48
C GLU A 160 -23.35 9.75 0.87
N VAL A 161 -23.77 9.41 -0.36
CA VAL A 161 -24.93 10.03 -1.01
C VAL A 161 -26.20 9.76 -0.22
N ASN A 162 -26.44 8.50 0.18
CA ASN A 162 -27.61 8.13 0.97
C ASN A 162 -27.65 8.86 2.32
N PHE A 163 -26.49 9.01 2.97
CA PHE A 163 -26.38 9.75 4.22
C PHE A 163 -26.72 11.24 4.06
N LYS A 164 -26.24 11.89 2.99
CA LYS A 164 -26.60 13.28 2.67
C LYS A 164 -28.10 13.44 2.43
N ASN A 165 -28.71 12.56 1.64
CA ASN A 165 -30.15 12.57 1.39
C ASN A 165 -30.95 12.44 2.69
N TYR A 166 -30.56 11.51 3.56
CA TYR A 166 -31.21 11.33 4.86
C TYR A 166 -31.11 12.58 5.76
N GLN A 167 -29.94 13.25 5.76
CA GLN A 167 -29.77 14.51 6.49
C GLN A 167 -30.70 15.62 5.97
N GLU A 168 -30.82 15.76 4.64
CA GLU A 168 -31.72 16.73 4.01
C GLU A 168 -33.20 16.45 4.32
N GLU A 169 -33.63 15.19 4.25
CA GLU A 169 -34.98 14.76 4.61
C GLU A 169 -35.30 15.02 6.09
N SER A 170 -34.34 14.76 6.98
CA SER A 170 -34.46 15.05 8.42
C SER A 170 -34.62 16.55 8.68
N LEU A 171 -33.81 17.39 8.03
CA LEU A 171 -33.90 18.85 8.13
C LEU A 171 -35.23 19.38 7.57
N SER A 172 -35.66 18.86 6.42
CA SER A 172 -36.95 19.20 5.80
C SER A 172 -38.13 18.84 6.71
N SER A 173 -38.08 17.66 7.33
CA SER A 173 -39.07 17.19 8.31
C SER A 173 -39.12 18.08 9.55
N LYS A 174 -37.97 18.45 10.12
CA LYS A 174 -37.88 19.41 11.24
C LYS A 174 -38.50 20.76 10.88
N ARG A 175 -38.23 21.30 9.68
CA ARG A 175 -38.84 22.57 9.21
C ARG A 175 -40.36 22.48 9.10
N ARG A 176 -40.91 21.36 8.58
CA ARG A 176 -42.37 21.14 8.49
C ARG A 176 -43.03 21.09 9.87
N ILE A 177 -42.42 20.40 10.84
CA ILE A 177 -42.91 20.32 12.22
C ILE A 177 -42.91 21.71 12.87
N PHE A 178 -41.83 22.48 12.70
CA PHE A 178 -41.74 23.84 13.25
C PHE A 178 -42.82 24.76 12.66
N LYS A 179 -43.06 24.70 11.34
CA LYS A 179 -44.11 25.47 10.65
C LYS A 179 -45.52 25.09 11.14
N LYS A 180 -45.80 23.78 11.33
CA LYS A 180 -47.07 23.31 11.91
C LYS A 180 -47.26 23.82 13.33
N LYS A 181 -46.23 23.75 14.18
CA LYS A 181 -46.27 24.22 15.58
C LYS A 181 -46.53 25.73 15.65
N ASN A 182 -45.88 26.52 14.79
CA ASN A 182 -46.04 27.98 14.75
C ASN A 182 -47.45 28.39 14.24
N ASN A 183 -47.97 27.71 13.22
CA ASN A 183 -49.34 27.92 12.74
C ASN A 183 -50.39 27.54 13.79
N PHE A 184 -50.16 26.47 14.55
CA PHE A 184 -51.02 26.09 15.67
C PHE A 184 -51.04 27.18 16.74
N LEU A 185 -49.87 27.65 17.20
CA LEU A 185 -49.75 28.71 18.20
C LEU A 185 -50.44 30.01 17.77
N ARG A 186 -50.29 30.43 16.50
CA ARG A 186 -51.00 31.60 15.95
C ARG A 186 -52.52 31.44 15.98
N LYS A 187 -53.04 30.27 15.60
CA LYS A 187 -54.48 29.98 15.64
C LYS A 187 -55.02 29.99 17.07
N THR A 188 -54.28 29.43 18.03
CA THR A 188 -54.71 29.39 19.44
C THR A 188 -54.70 30.78 20.08
N SER A 189 -53.66 31.58 19.80
CA SER A 189 -53.57 32.97 20.26
C SER A 189 -54.73 33.82 19.70
N MET A 190 -55.03 33.68 18.41
CA MET A 190 -56.13 34.40 17.76
C MET A 190 -57.50 33.98 18.34
N LYS A 191 -57.73 32.69 18.61
CA LYS A 191 -58.95 32.21 19.27
C LYS A 191 -59.10 32.74 20.70
N ASN A 192 -58.00 32.88 21.43
CA ASN A 192 -58.00 33.43 22.79
C ASN A 192 -58.29 34.94 22.79
N LEU A 193 -57.73 35.69 21.83
CA LEU A 193 -58.03 37.11 21.62
C LEU A 193 -59.52 37.33 21.30
N ILE A 194 -60.08 36.52 20.39
CA ILE A 194 -61.51 36.57 20.06
C ILE A 194 -62.39 36.26 21.28
N ARG A 195 -62.00 35.29 22.13
CA ARG A 195 -62.72 35.00 23.38
C ARG A 195 -62.65 36.15 24.39
N LEU A 196 -61.52 36.83 24.49
CA LEU A 196 -61.34 37.99 25.37
C LEU A 196 -62.14 39.19 24.90
N THR A 197 -62.16 39.46 23.59
CA THR A 197 -62.96 40.57 23.04
C THR A 197 -64.46 40.33 23.18
N VAL A 198 -64.95 39.10 22.97
CA VAL A 198 -66.36 38.77 23.19
C VAL A 198 -66.76 38.91 24.67
N LYS A 199 -65.85 38.62 25.62
CA LYS A 199 -66.09 38.80 27.06
C LYS A 199 -66.06 40.26 27.54
N LEU A 200 -65.48 41.17 26.76
CA LEU A 200 -65.38 42.60 27.10
C LEU A 200 -66.49 43.44 26.46
N VAL A 201 -67.24 42.88 25.51
CA VAL A 201 -68.30 43.54 24.74
C VAL A 201 -69.72 43.08 25.18
N LEU A 202 -69.80 42.10 26.07
CA LEU A 202 -71.02 41.65 26.78
C LEU A 202 -70.92 42.01 28.26
#